data_AF-A0A1M6XVC0-F1
#
_entry.id   AF-A0A1M6XVC0-F1
#
_cell.length_a   1.000
_cell.length_b   1.000
_cell.length_c   1.000
_cell.angle_alpha   90.00
_cell.angle_beta   90.00
_cell.angle_gamma   90.00
#
_symmetry.space_group_name_H-M   'P 1'
#
loop_
_entity.id
_entity.type
_entity.pdbx_description
1 polymer ?
#
loop_
_entity_poly.entity_id
_entity_poly.type
_entity_poly.pdbx_seq_one_letter_code
_entity_poly.pdbx_strand_id
1 'polypeptide(L)' 'MTWQDKDWLDQPAHFAVGLIATYIIGQCLMPIEAVVIVMAGAFVRELMQHEWECTRVGWLDLSFFAIGTAEAVFFI' A
#
# COMPACT_ATOMS: atom_id res chain seq x y z
N MET A 1 -8.81 11.33 -20.53
CA MET A 1 -7.77 11.18 -19.49
C MET A 1 -7.16 9.81 -19.66
N THR A 2 -5.91 9.77 -20.11
CA THR A 2 -5.14 8.54 -20.23
C THR A 2 -4.81 8.02 -18.83
N TRP A 3 -4.89 6.71 -18.60
CA TRP A 3 -4.65 6.06 -17.29
C TRP A 3 -3.36 6.55 -16.60
N GLN A 4 -2.33 6.88 -17.38
CA GLN A 4 -1.04 7.41 -16.93
C GLN A 4 -1.12 8.74 -16.17
N ASP A 5 -2.12 9.59 -16.42
CA ASP A 5 -2.28 10.88 -15.71
C ASP A 5 -2.88 10.71 -14.31
N LYS A 6 -3.50 9.56 -14.01
CA LYS A 6 -4.03 9.24 -12.69
C LYS A 6 -2.92 8.65 -11.79
N ASP A 7 -2.02 7.87 -12.38
CA ASP A 7 -0.98 7.12 -11.68
C ASP A 7 0.05 8.01 -10.94
N TRP A 8 0.43 9.17 -11.51
CA TRP A 8 1.49 10.00 -10.90
C TRP A 8 1.09 10.66 -9.57
N LEU A 9 -0.21 10.89 -9.34
CA LEU A 9 -0.74 11.44 -8.09
C LEU A 9 -1.20 10.33 -7.13
N ASP A 10 -1.70 9.21 -7.67
CA ASP A 10 -2.10 8.06 -6.84
C ASP A 10 -0.88 7.36 -6.21
N GLN A 11 0.26 7.27 -6.90
CA GLN A 11 1.47 6.60 -6.37
C GLN A 11 2.03 7.24 -5.08
N PRO A 12 2.24 8.58 -4.99
CA PRO A 12 2.63 9.22 -3.74
C PRO A 12 1.58 9.06 -2.63
N ALA A 13 0.29 9.06 -2.99
CA ALA A 13 -0.79 8.87 -2.03
C ALA A 13 -0.77 7.46 -1.45
N HIS A 14 -0.59 6.43 -2.29
CA HIS A 14 -0.45 5.04 -1.88
C HIS A 14 0.80 4.82 -1.00
N PHE A 15 1.93 5.43 -1.36
CA PHE A 15 3.14 5.41 -0.53
C PHE A 15 2.91 6.04 0.85
N ALA A 16 2.36 7.27 0.90
CA ALA A 16 2.14 8.00 2.15
C ALA A 16 1.12 7.29 3.06
N VAL A 17 0.04 6.76 2.48
CA VAL A 17 -0.95 5.97 3.23
C VAL A 17 -0.34 4.68 3.75
N GLY A 18 0.47 3.97 2.95
CA GLY A 18 1.18 2.77 3.37
C GLY A 18 2.15 3.04 4.53
N LEU A 19 2.92 4.12 4.45
CA LEU A 19 3.87 4.54 5.48
C LEU A 19 3.17 4.92 6.80
N ILE A 20 2.14 5.78 6.74
CA ILE A 20 1.39 6.22 7.93
C ILE A 20 0.64 5.03 8.57
N ALA A 21 -0.02 4.20 7.78
CA ALA A 21 -0.75 3.05 8.29
C ALA A 21 0.18 2.06 8.98
N THR A 22 1.34 1.77 8.38
CA THR A 22 2.35 0.88 8.97
C THR A 22 2.90 1.45 10.26
N TYR A 23 3.22 2.75 10.30
CA TYR A 23 3.69 3.43 11.52
C TYR A 23 2.67 3.33 12.66
N ILE A 24 1.40 3.66 12.40
CA ILE A 24 0.34 3.63 13.42
C ILE A 24 0.10 2.20 13.94
N ILE A 25 0.01 1.23 13.02
CA ILE A 25 -0.26 -0.17 13.39
C ILE A 25 0.93 -0.77 14.14
N GLY A 26 2.17 -0.44 13.74
CA GLY A 26 3.38 -0.91 14.41
C GLY A 26 3.62 -0.32 15.80
N GLN A 27 2.88 0.71 16.23
CA GLN A 27 2.87 1.10 17.64
C GLN A 27 2.22 0.02 18.55
N CYS A 28 1.42 -0.88 17.98
CA CYS A 28 0.64 -1.87 18.72
C CYS A 28 1.04 -3.32 18.45
N LEU A 29 1.80 -3.58 17.38
CA LEU A 29 2.13 -4.91 16.88
C LEU A 29 3.62 -5.00 16.53
N MET A 30 4.16 -6.21 16.35
CA MET A 30 5.51 -6.35 15.84
C MET A 30 5.59 -5.77 14.41
N PRO A 31 6.73 -5.17 14.01
CA PRO A 31 6.85 -4.53 12.69
C PRO A 31 6.45 -5.45 11.52
N ILE A 32 6.80 -6.73 11.59
CA ILE A 32 6.42 -7.70 10.55
C ILE A 32 4.91 -7.94 10.47
N GLU A 33 4.21 -7.93 11.60
CA GLU A 33 2.75 -8.11 11.64
C GLU A 33 2.05 -6.87 11.07
N ALA A 34 2.53 -5.67 11.44
CA ALA A 34 2.03 -4.40 10.90
C ALA A 34 2.21 -4.33 9.38
N VAL A 35 3.38 -4.73 8.87
CA VAL A 35 3.69 -4.82 7.44
C VAL A 35 2.73 -5.74 6.70
N VAL A 36 2.53 -6.96 7.22
CA VAL A 36 1.64 -7.95 6.60
C VAL A 36 0.19 -7.45 6.56
N ILE A 37 -0.29 -6.83 7.64
CA ILE A 37 -1.65 -6.29 7.70
C ILE A 37 -1.85 -5.16 6.69
N VAL A 38 -0.90 -4.23 6.59
CA VAL A 38 -1.00 -3.11 5.65
C VAL A 38 -0.93 -3.59 4.20
N MET A 39 -0.02 -4.51 3.88
CA MET A 39 0.06 -5.10 2.54
C MET A 39 -1.21 -5.88 2.16
N ALA A 40 -1.77 -6.67 3.08
CA ALA A 40 -3.01 -7.38 2.85
C ALA A 40 -4.19 -6.42 2.66
N GLY A 41 -4.27 -5.35 3.47
CA GLY A 41 -5.29 -4.32 3.33
C GLY A 41 -5.21 -3.56 2.00
N ALA A 42 -3.98 -3.20 1.58
CA ALA A 42 -3.74 -2.55 0.28
C ALA A 42 -4.16 -3.46 -0.88
N PHE A 43 -3.80 -4.74 -0.83
CA PHE A 43 -4.20 -5.74 -1.83
C PHE A 43 -5.71 -5.89 -1.93
N VAL A 44 -6.42 -5.99 -0.79
CA VAL A 44 -7.88 -6.11 -0.75
C VAL A 44 -8.56 -4.84 -1.28
N ARG A 45 -8.06 -3.65 -0.91
CA ARG A 45 -8.56 -2.38 -1.45
C ARG A 45 -8.42 -2.32 -2.96
N GLU A 46 -7.25 -2.70 -3.47
CA GLU A 46 -6.97 -2.71 -4.91
C GLU A 46 -7.88 -3.70 -5.64
N LEU A 47 -8.07 -4.91 -5.09
CA LEU A 47 -9.05 -5.88 -5.60
C LEU A 47 -10.46 -5.30 -5.66
N MET A 48 -10.90 -4.61 -4.62
CA MET A 48 -12.23 -3.98 -4.60
C MET A 48 -12.38 -2.87 -5.64
N GLN A 49 -11.29 -2.15 -5.95
CA GLN A 49 -11.30 -1.10 -6.98
C GLN A 49 -11.34 -1.66 -8.40
N HIS A 50 -10.83 -2.88 -8.61
CA HIS A 50 -10.82 -3.56 -9.91
C HIS A 50 -11.81 -4.74 -10.00
N GLU A 51 -12.94 -4.66 -9.29
CA GLU A 51 -14.02 -5.68 -9.37
C GLU A 51 -13.55 -7.13 -9.12
N TRP A 52 -12.56 -7.31 -8.25
CA TRP A 52 -11.92 -8.60 -7.95
C TRP A 52 -11.14 -9.23 -9.11
N GLU A 53 -10.81 -8.45 -10.15
CA GLU A 53 -9.94 -8.89 -11.25
C GLU A 53 -8.47 -8.95 -10.78
N CYS A 54 -8.06 -10.07 -10.19
CA CYS A 54 -6.69 -10.28 -9.71
C CYS A 54 -5.60 -10.01 -10.76
N THR A 55 -5.90 -10.22 -12.05
CA THR A 55 -4.96 -9.95 -13.16
C THR A 55 -4.76 -8.47 -13.45
N ARG A 56 -5.67 -7.62 -12.96
CA ARG A 56 -5.68 -6.17 -13.20
C ARG A 56 -5.21 -5.35 -11.99
N VAL A 57 -5.09 -6.00 -10.83
CA VAL A 57 -4.45 -5.44 -9.63
C VAL A 57 -3.03 -5.04 -10.00
N GLY A 58 -2.76 -3.73 -9.99
CA GLY A 58 -1.49 -3.19 -10.45
C GLY A 58 -0.32 -3.62 -9.59
N TRP A 59 0.72 -4.18 -10.21
CA TRP A 59 2.00 -4.48 -9.54
C TRP A 59 2.67 -3.23 -8.97
N LEU A 60 2.40 -2.08 -9.60
CA LEU A 60 3.00 -0.80 -9.27
C LEU A 60 2.45 -0.25 -7.94
N ASP A 61 1.13 -0.24 -7.74
CA ASP A 61 0.52 0.25 -6.49
C ASP A 61 0.87 -0.63 -5.28
N LEU A 62 0.91 -1.95 -5.48
CA LEU A 62 1.43 -2.88 -4.48
C LEU A 62 2.89 -2.61 -4.12
N SER A 63 3.72 -2.26 -5.11
CA SER A 63 5.13 -1.96 -4.87
C SER A 63 5.33 -0.65 -4.10
N PHE A 64 4.55 0.40 -4.35
CA PHE A 64 4.63 1.65 -3.59
C PHE A 64 4.13 1.51 -2.16
N PHE A 65 3.06 0.75 -1.94
CA PHE A 65 2.65 0.37 -0.59
C PHE A 65 3.73 -0.44 0.12
N ALA A 66 4.33 -1.43 -0.55
CA ALA A 66 5.41 -2.23 0.03
C ALA A 66 6.65 -1.38 0.39
N ILE A 67 7.02 -0.40 -0.43
CA ILE A 67 8.15 0.50 -0.17
C ILE A 67 7.81 1.44 1.01
N GLY A 68 6.62 2.05 1.04
CA GLY A 68 6.20 2.90 2.15
C GLY A 68 6.11 2.13 3.48
N THR A 69 5.63 0.90 3.42
CA THR A 69 5.62 -0.03 4.55
C THR A 69 7.04 -0.43 4.98
N ALA A 70 7.95 -0.72 4.05
CA ALA A 70 9.33 -1.06 4.36
C ALA A 70 10.10 0.13 4.97
N GLU A 71 9.85 1.36 4.52
CA GLU A 71 10.43 2.55 5.14
C GLU A 71 9.90 2.78 6.56
N ALA A 72 8.59 2.62 6.78
CA ALA A 72 7.99 2.75 8.10
C ALA A 72 8.58 1.81 9.15
N VAL A 73 9.03 0.61 8.77
CA VAL A 73 9.74 -0.33 9.67
C VAL A 73 11.03 0.25 10.25
N PHE A 74 11.71 1.17 9.56
CA PHE A 74 12.90 1.84 10.09
C PHE A 74 12.57 2.97 11.09
N PHE A 75 11.30 3.37 11.20
CA PHE A 75 10.83 4.44 12.07
C PHE A 75 10.06 3.96 13.31
N ILE A 76 9.84 2.64 13.44
CA ILE A 76 9.16 1.97 14.57
C ILE A 76 10.21 1.21 15.37
#